data_AF-A0A4S0FZR4-F1
#
_entry.id   AF-A0A4S0FZR4-F1
#
_cell.length_a   1.000
_cell.length_b   1.000
_cell.length_c   1.000
_cell.angle_alpha   90.00
_cell.angle_beta   90.00
_cell.angle_gamma   90.00
#
_symmetry.space_group_name_H-M   'P 1'
#
loop_
_entity.id
_entity.type
_entity.pdbx_description
1 polymer ?
#
loop_
_entity_poly.entity_id
_entity_poly.type
_entity_poly.pdbx_seq_one_letter_code
_entity_poly.pdbx_strand_id
1 'polypeptide(L)'
;PDVWRKALDQYEAKTPGVKVVIETGGNTSEMQAQYLNTVMSAKDSSLDVLMLDVIRPAQFATAGWTSDFAGKDMSAYLPTYAEANTVDGKIVALPAFADSMFLYYRKDLLDKYGIK
;
A
#
# COMPACT_ATOMS: atom_id res chain seq x y z
N PRO A 1 2.50 -4.54 11.40
CA PRO A 1 2.58 -6.01 11.21
C PRO A 1 1.34 -6.75 11.73
N ASP A 2 0.97 -6.50 12.99
CA ASP A 2 -0.08 -7.27 13.68
C ASP A 2 -1.47 -7.10 13.07
N VAL A 3 -1.80 -5.91 12.58
CA VAL A 3 -3.08 -5.62 11.90
C VAL A 3 -3.29 -6.55 10.69
N TRP A 4 -2.23 -6.76 9.89
CA TRP A 4 -2.27 -7.64 8.72
C TRP A 4 -2.22 -9.12 9.08
N ARG A 5 -1.53 -9.47 10.17
CA ARG A 5 -1.28 -10.87 10.55
C ARG A 5 -2.59 -11.67 10.66
N LYS A 6 -3.61 -11.09 11.30
CA LYS A 6 -4.93 -11.74 11.45
C LYS A 6 -5.59 -12.06 10.10
N ALA A 7 -5.53 -11.13 9.14
CA ALA A 7 -6.11 -11.34 7.82
C ALA A 7 -5.32 -12.41 7.03
N LEU A 8 -4.00 -12.40 7.14
CA LEU A 8 -3.13 -13.37 6.48
C LEU A 8 -3.27 -14.78 7.07
N ASP A 9 -3.49 -14.91 8.39
CA ASP A 9 -3.75 -16.21 9.01
C ASP A 9 -5.06 -16.83 8.51
N GLN A 10 -6.10 -16.01 8.32
CA GLN A 10 -7.35 -16.46 7.71
C GLN A 10 -7.16 -16.87 6.24
N TYR A 11 -6.29 -16.17 5.51
CA TYR A 11 -5.95 -16.53 4.14
C TYR A 11 -5.18 -17.85 4.06
N GLU A 12 -4.16 -18.04 4.90
CA GLU A 12 -3.38 -19.28 5.01
C GLU A 12 -4.29 -20.47 5.38
N ALA A 13 -5.21 -20.30 6.33
CA ALA A 13 -6.17 -21.34 6.73
C ALA A 13 -7.11 -21.77 5.59
N LYS A 14 -7.41 -20.87 4.65
CA LYS A 14 -8.27 -21.13 3.48
C LYS A 14 -7.49 -21.58 2.25
N THR A 15 -6.16 -21.48 2.27
CA THR A 15 -5.30 -21.71 1.11
C THR A 15 -4.19 -22.71 1.46
N PRO A 16 -4.50 -24.03 1.49
CA PRO A 16 -3.52 -25.04 1.88
C PRO A 16 -2.25 -24.98 1.04
N GLY A 17 -1.09 -25.07 1.71
CA GLY A 17 0.22 -25.02 1.05
C GLY A 17 0.81 -23.63 0.86
N VAL A 18 0.06 -22.56 1.19
CA VAL A 18 0.59 -21.18 1.15
C VAL A 18 0.99 -20.73 2.56
N LYS A 19 2.19 -20.15 2.67
CA LYS A 19 2.67 -19.50 3.89
C LYS A 19 3.05 -18.06 3.59
N VAL A 20 2.60 -17.12 4.41
CA VAL A 20 2.90 -15.69 4.26
C VAL A 20 3.82 -15.23 5.39
N VAL A 21 4.99 -14.73 5.02
CA VAL A 21 5.94 -14.09 5.93
C VAL A 21 5.88 -12.58 5.70
N ILE A 22 5.87 -11.80 6.78
CA ILE A 22 5.91 -10.34 6.70
C ILE A 22 7.35 -9.90 6.95
N GLU A 23 7.96 -9.32 5.93
CA GLU A 23 9.21 -8.59 6.02
C GLU A 23 8.90 -7.12 6.32
N THR A 24 9.44 -6.57 7.40
CA THR A 24 9.24 -5.16 7.74
C THR A 24 10.34 -4.31 7.13
N GLY A 25 9.96 -3.38 6.26
CA GLY A 25 10.86 -2.36 5.73
C GLY A 25 10.88 -1.09 6.59
N GLY A 26 10.78 0.06 5.93
CA GLY A 26 10.83 1.37 6.58
C GLY A 26 9.53 1.76 7.28
N ASN A 27 9.64 2.53 8.37
CA ASN A 27 8.49 2.99 9.16
C ASN A 27 7.85 4.29 8.63
N THR A 28 8.39 4.86 7.55
CA THR A 28 7.82 6.00 6.82
C THR A 28 7.74 5.67 5.33
N SER A 29 6.93 6.41 4.57
CA SER A 29 6.83 6.25 3.12
C SER A 29 8.19 6.37 2.42
N GLU A 30 9.04 7.31 2.85
CA GLU A 30 10.39 7.50 2.32
C GLU A 30 11.33 6.35 2.68
N MET A 31 11.34 5.93 3.94
CA MET A 31 12.19 4.80 4.38
C MET A 31 11.77 3.50 3.69
N GLN A 32 10.47 3.27 3.54
CA GLN A 32 9.93 2.11 2.84
C GLN A 32 10.32 2.14 1.37
N ALA A 33 10.19 3.29 0.71
CA ALA A 33 10.65 3.45 -0.67
C ALA A 33 12.16 3.21 -0.79
N GLN A 34 12.99 3.70 0.13
CA GLN A 34 14.45 3.48 0.10
C GLN A 34 14.78 1.99 0.24
N TYR A 35 14.14 1.30 1.19
CA TYR A 35 14.28 -0.14 1.38
C TYR A 35 13.92 -0.90 0.10
N LEU A 36 12.73 -0.68 -0.45
CA LEU A 36 12.27 -1.34 -1.66
C LEU A 36 13.17 -1.04 -2.87
N ASN A 37 13.61 0.20 -3.06
CA ASN A 37 14.55 0.53 -4.14
C ASN A 37 15.84 -0.28 -4.03
N THR A 38 16.36 -0.49 -2.82
CA THR A 38 17.60 -1.25 -2.59
C THR A 38 17.40 -2.72 -2.97
N VAL A 39 16.35 -3.35 -2.44
CA VAL A 39 16.03 -4.77 -2.67
C VAL A 39 15.73 -5.03 -4.15
N MET A 40 14.88 -4.21 -4.76
CA MET A 40 14.46 -4.41 -6.15
C MET A 40 15.57 -4.10 -7.16
N SER A 41 16.42 -3.10 -6.89
CA SER A 41 17.58 -2.81 -7.75
C SER A 41 18.63 -3.91 -7.70
N ALA A 42 18.76 -4.58 -6.54
CA ALA A 42 19.62 -5.76 -6.39
C ALA A 42 19.03 -7.02 -7.07
N LYS A 43 17.80 -6.95 -7.60
CA LYS A 43 17.03 -8.10 -8.12
C LYS A 43 16.91 -9.23 -7.10
N ASP A 44 16.82 -8.86 -5.84
CA ASP A 44 16.61 -9.81 -4.76
C ASP A 44 15.22 -10.45 -4.92
N SER A 45 15.15 -11.78 -4.83
CA SER A 45 13.92 -12.56 -5.02
C SER A 45 13.24 -12.94 -3.70
N SER A 46 13.59 -12.28 -2.59
CA SER A 46 12.99 -12.53 -1.27
C SER A 46 11.61 -11.90 -1.09
N LEU A 47 11.21 -10.97 -1.96
CA LEU A 47 9.92 -10.27 -1.88
C LEU A 47 9.01 -10.61 -3.08
N ASP A 48 7.85 -11.21 -2.79
CA ASP A 48 6.84 -11.53 -3.81
C ASP A 48 5.75 -10.46 -3.95
N VAL A 49 5.39 -9.81 -2.83
CA VAL A 49 4.31 -8.81 -2.75
C VAL A 49 4.82 -7.58 -2.03
N LEU A 50 4.67 -6.42 -2.66
CA LEU A 50 5.18 -5.16 -2.15
C LEU A 50 4.03 -4.30 -1.59
N MET A 51 4.26 -3.71 -0.42
CA MET A 51 3.42 -2.62 0.09
C MET A 51 4.11 -1.29 -0.25
N LEU A 52 3.45 -0.47 -1.06
CA LEU A 52 3.96 0.81 -1.54
C LEU A 52 2.97 1.94 -1.29
N ASP A 53 3.49 3.17 -1.23
CA ASP A 53 2.71 4.39 -1.15
C ASP A 53 1.99 4.67 -2.49
N VAL A 54 0.80 5.28 -2.42
CA VAL A 54 -0.06 5.59 -3.58
C VAL A 54 0.63 6.45 -4.64
N ILE A 55 1.66 7.23 -4.29
CA ILE A 55 2.39 8.08 -5.25
C ILE A 55 3.46 7.32 -6.05
N ARG A 56 3.71 6.05 -5.73
CA ARG A 56 4.82 5.24 -6.27
C ARG A 56 4.49 4.26 -7.41
N PRO A 57 3.24 3.86 -7.71
CA PRO A 57 2.98 2.83 -8.73
C PRO A 57 3.61 3.14 -10.09
N ALA A 58 3.49 4.37 -10.58
CA ALA A 58 4.09 4.78 -11.85
C ALA A 58 5.62 4.62 -11.86
N GLN A 59 6.31 5.06 -10.80
CA GLN A 59 7.76 4.92 -10.68
C GLN A 59 8.19 3.44 -10.72
N PHE A 60 7.48 2.59 -9.98
CA PHE A 60 7.81 1.16 -9.87
C PHE A 60 7.47 0.42 -11.17
N ALA A 61 6.41 0.83 -11.86
CA ALA A 61 6.07 0.31 -13.19
C ALA A 61 7.12 0.66 -14.23
N THR A 62 7.59 1.91 -14.27
CA THR A 62 8.70 2.32 -15.17
C THR A 62 9.99 1.54 -14.88
N ALA A 63 10.27 1.22 -13.62
CA ALA A 63 11.42 0.40 -13.23
C ALA A 63 11.25 -1.10 -13.58
N GLY A 64 10.07 -1.53 -14.03
CA GLY A 64 9.77 -2.92 -14.34
C GLY A 64 9.60 -3.80 -13.10
N TRP A 65 9.23 -3.22 -11.96
CA TRP A 65 9.08 -3.91 -10.67
C TRP A 65 7.63 -4.29 -10.33
N THR A 66 6.69 -4.02 -11.23
CA THR A 66 5.27 -4.33 -11.07
C THR A 66 4.81 -5.41 -12.04
N SER A 67 3.71 -6.08 -11.70
CA SER A 67 3.00 -6.98 -12.61
C SER A 67 1.63 -6.39 -12.98
N ASP A 68 1.13 -6.73 -14.16
CA ASP A 68 -0.20 -6.29 -14.62
C ASP A 68 -1.30 -7.18 -14.02
N PHE A 69 -2.25 -6.57 -13.33
CA PHE A 69 -3.45 -7.22 -12.79
C PHE A 69 -4.59 -7.19 -13.81
N ALA A 70 -4.31 -7.58 -15.05
CA ALA A 70 -5.24 -7.54 -16.16
C ALA A 70 -6.59 -8.19 -15.81
N GLY A 71 -7.69 -7.51 -16.14
CA GLY A 71 -9.05 -8.00 -15.87
C GLY A 71 -9.53 -7.85 -14.43
N LYS A 72 -8.74 -7.25 -13.54
CA LYS A 72 -9.23 -6.90 -12.20
C LYS A 72 -10.33 -5.85 -12.30
N ASP A 73 -11.45 -6.11 -11.62
CA ASP A 73 -12.51 -5.11 -11.44
C ASP A 73 -12.07 -4.02 -10.45
N MET A 74 -11.78 -2.84 -10.99
CA MET A 74 -11.36 -1.68 -10.20
C MET A 74 -12.53 -0.82 -9.72
N SER A 75 -13.77 -1.11 -10.15
CA SER A 75 -14.95 -0.33 -9.76
C SER A 75 -15.30 -0.46 -8.26
N ALA A 76 -14.78 -1.50 -7.61
CA ALA A 76 -14.89 -1.70 -6.17
C ALA A 76 -14.00 -0.76 -5.33
N TYR A 77 -13.03 -0.07 -5.96
CA TYR A 77 -12.13 0.86 -5.29
C TYR A 77 -12.54 2.31 -5.51
N LEU A 78 -12.07 3.22 -4.65
CA LEU A 78 -12.30 4.65 -4.87
C LEU A 78 -11.60 5.09 -6.17
N PRO A 79 -12.24 5.93 -7.01
CA PRO A 79 -11.72 6.29 -8.33
C PRO A 79 -10.28 6.80 -8.32
N THR A 80 -9.92 7.66 -7.37
CA THR A 80 -8.57 8.22 -7.26
C THR A 80 -7.50 7.15 -7.03
N TYR A 81 -7.81 6.11 -6.24
CA TYR A 81 -6.88 5.00 -6.04
C TYR A 81 -6.85 4.07 -7.24
N ALA A 82 -7.98 3.84 -7.92
CA ALA A 82 -7.99 3.07 -9.16
C ALA A 82 -7.12 3.72 -10.24
N GLU A 83 -7.22 5.04 -10.40
CA GLU A 83 -6.41 5.84 -11.32
C GLU A 83 -4.93 5.81 -10.95
N ALA A 84 -4.58 6.08 -9.69
CA ALA A 84 -3.18 6.10 -9.24
C ALA A 84 -2.45 4.75 -9.42
N ASN A 85 -3.19 3.65 -9.40
CA ASN A 85 -2.66 2.31 -9.61
C ASN A 85 -2.74 1.83 -11.08
N THR A 86 -3.18 2.69 -12.00
CA THR A 86 -3.28 2.40 -13.44
C THR A 86 -2.27 3.26 -14.22
N VAL A 87 -1.35 2.62 -14.94
CA VAL A 87 -0.26 3.29 -15.66
C VAL A 87 -0.26 2.78 -17.09
N ASP A 88 -0.34 3.69 -18.07
CA ASP A 88 -0.42 3.36 -19.50
C ASP A 88 -1.52 2.33 -19.83
N GLY A 89 -2.65 2.43 -19.13
CA GLY A 89 -3.80 1.53 -19.28
C GLY A 89 -3.65 0.15 -18.62
N LYS A 90 -2.57 -0.10 -17.89
CA LYS A 90 -2.33 -1.35 -17.15
C LYS A 90 -2.52 -1.15 -15.66
N ILE A 91 -3.10 -2.13 -14.97
CA ILE A 91 -3.28 -2.09 -13.53
C ILE A 91 -2.00 -2.62 -12.91
N VAL A 92 -1.16 -1.74 -12.38
CA VAL A 92 0.20 -2.10 -11.92
C VAL A 92 0.29 -2.38 -10.41
N ALA A 93 -0.77 -2.05 -9.66
CA ALA A 93 -0.90 -2.32 -8.24
C ALA A 93 -2.39 -2.34 -7.83
N LEU A 94 -2.68 -2.77 -6.61
CA LEU A 94 -4.05 -2.80 -6.07
C LEU A 94 -4.14 -1.97 -4.79
N PRO A 95 -5.22 -1.18 -4.59
CA PRO A 95 -5.43 -0.45 -3.34
C PRO A 95 -5.59 -1.41 -2.15
N ALA A 96 -4.80 -1.19 -1.09
CA ALA A 96 -4.84 -2.00 0.13
C ALA A 96 -5.60 -1.30 1.27
N PHE A 97 -5.34 -0.01 1.47
CA PHE A 97 -6.02 0.86 2.43
C PHE A 97 -5.90 2.31 1.96
N ALA A 98 -6.70 3.18 2.58
CA ALA A 98 -6.77 4.59 2.30
C ALA A 98 -6.65 5.37 3.61
N ASP A 99 -6.05 6.54 3.55
CA ASP A 99 -6.07 7.52 4.61
C ASP A 99 -6.42 8.90 4.05
N SER A 100 -6.69 9.83 4.95
CA SER A 100 -6.94 11.22 4.63
C SER A 100 -6.37 12.07 5.75
N MET A 101 -6.01 13.30 5.41
CA MET A 101 -5.61 14.28 6.41
C MET A 101 -6.84 14.79 7.16
N PHE A 102 -6.73 14.87 8.47
CA PHE A 102 -7.74 15.45 9.36
C PHE A 102 -7.08 16.43 10.33
N LEU A 103 -7.81 17.49 10.67
CA LEU A 103 -7.41 18.40 11.73
C LEU A 103 -7.93 17.87 13.07
N TYR A 104 -7.02 17.42 13.92
CA TYR A 104 -7.33 17.09 15.31
C TYR A 104 -7.23 18.36 16.15
N TYR A 105 -8.26 18.66 16.93
CA TYR A 105 -8.29 19.86 17.77
C TYR A 105 -8.90 19.56 19.15
N ARG A 106 -8.59 20.42 20.12
CA ARG A 106 -9.15 20.37 21.48
C ARG A 106 -10.42 21.21 21.54
N LYS A 107 -11.57 20.55 21.39
CA LYS A 107 -12.88 21.20 21.40
C LYS A 107 -13.11 22.06 22.64
N ASP A 108 -12.75 21.55 23.82
CA ASP A 108 -12.91 22.27 25.09
C ASP A 108 -12.07 23.56 25.17
N LEU A 109 -10.89 23.59 24.52
CA LEU A 109 -10.08 24.80 24.46
C LEU A 109 -10.66 25.81 23.47
N LEU A 110 -11.11 25.35 22.29
CA LEU A 110 -11.79 26.22 21.33
C LEU A 110 -13.03 26.87 21.95
N ASP A 111 -13.87 26.07 22.63
CA ASP A 111 -15.06 26.55 23.34
C ASP A 111 -14.70 27.54 24.45
N LYS A 112 -13.66 27.25 25.28
CA LYS A 112 -13.19 28.14 26.36
C LYS A 112 -12.78 29.52 25.86
N TYR A 113 -12.15 29.59 24.69
CA TYR A 113 -11.67 30.85 24.11
C TYR A 113 -12.64 31.45 23.08
N GLY A 114 -13.84 30.87 22.90
CA GLY A 114 -14.88 31.39 21.99
C GLY A 114 -14.53 31.27 20.51
N ILE A 115 -13.66 30.33 20.14
CA ILE A 115 -13.22 30.07 18.76
C ILE A 115 -14.06 28.90 18.21
N LYS A 116 -14.60 29.04 16.99
CA LYS A 116 -15.38 28.01 16.30
C LYS A 116 -14.62 27.43 15.11
#